data_AF-A0A0P0FRP5-F1
#
_entry.id   AF-A0A0P0FRP5-F1
#
_cell.length_a   1.000
_cell.length_b   1.000
_cell.length_c   1.000
_cell.angle_alpha   90.00
_cell.angle_beta   90.00
_cell.angle_gamma   90.00
#
_symmetry.space_group_name_H-M   'P 1'
#
loop_
_entity.id
_entity.type
_entity.pdbx_description
1 polymer ?
#
loop_
_entity_poly.entity_id
_entity_poly.type
_entity_poly.pdbx_seq_one_letter_code
_entity_poly.pdbx_strand_id
1 'polypeptide(L)'
;MKVTISNREVSSWCQPLIQPMQQGICAFIIKKINGVYHFMVQAKLECGNFDVMELAPTVQCLTGNIPSSRSARPPFLDLVLESSGSQVLYDTLQSEEGGRFYHEQNRNMLVEVDDSFPLELPERYRWMTLGQIYQFLRFNNYLNIQSRSLIAALNYLS
;
A
#
# COMPACT_ATOMS: atom_id res chain seq x y z
N MET A 1 -21.32 2.05 -16.30
CA MET A 1 -21.25 3.52 -16.45
C MET A 1 -21.26 3.87 -17.93
N LYS A 2 -21.96 4.95 -18.35
CA LYS A 2 -21.88 5.50 -19.72
C LYS A 2 -20.83 6.60 -19.74
N VAL A 3 -19.82 6.46 -20.58
CA VAL A 3 -18.74 7.45 -20.75
C VAL A 3 -18.90 8.13 -22.10
N THR A 4 -18.68 9.45 -22.15
CA THR A 4 -18.73 10.26 -23.38
C THR A 4 -17.48 11.12 -23.45
N ILE A 5 -16.80 11.11 -24.59
CA ILE A 5 -15.58 11.90 -24.83
C ILE A 5 -15.62 12.45 -26.26
N SER A 6 -15.29 13.73 -26.43
CA SER A 6 -15.44 14.44 -27.71
C SER A 6 -14.25 14.29 -28.66
N ASN A 7 -13.12 13.75 -28.19
CA ASN A 7 -11.83 13.74 -28.88
C ASN A 7 -11.29 12.33 -29.18
N ARG A 8 -12.14 11.31 -29.26
CA ARG A 8 -11.78 9.93 -29.69
C ARG A 8 -12.68 9.44 -30.83
N GLU A 9 -12.15 8.46 -31.59
CA GLU A 9 -12.86 7.77 -32.68
C GLU A 9 -14.18 7.14 -32.23
N VAL A 10 -14.19 6.53 -31.05
CA VAL A 10 -15.43 6.11 -30.36
C VAL A 10 -15.77 7.13 -29.29
N SER A 11 -16.82 7.92 -29.55
CA SER A 11 -17.22 9.06 -28.70
C SER A 11 -18.06 8.67 -27.49
N SER A 12 -18.60 7.46 -27.43
CA SER A 12 -19.32 6.96 -26.26
C SER A 12 -19.27 5.44 -26.14
N TRP A 13 -19.21 4.94 -24.91
CA TRP A 13 -19.31 3.51 -24.62
C TRP A 13 -19.91 3.27 -23.24
N CYS A 14 -20.33 2.02 -23.02
CA CYS A 14 -20.79 1.54 -21.72
C CYS A 14 -19.86 0.42 -21.26
N GLN A 15 -19.41 0.49 -20.01
CA GLN A 15 -18.63 -0.58 -19.38
C GLN A 15 -19.04 -0.78 -17.92
N PRO A 16 -18.90 -2.01 -17.39
CA PRO A 16 -18.99 -2.23 -15.95
C PRO A 16 -17.79 -1.58 -15.25
N LEU A 17 -18.03 -1.06 -14.06
CA LEU A 17 -17.00 -0.58 -13.14
C LEU A 17 -17.30 -1.13 -11.75
N ILE A 18 -16.26 -1.45 -11.00
CA ILE A 18 -16.33 -1.88 -9.60
C ILE A 18 -16.28 -0.62 -8.74
N GLN A 19 -17.27 -0.44 -7.86
CA GLN A 19 -17.27 0.64 -6.90
C GLN A 19 -16.89 0.09 -5.51
N PRO A 20 -15.86 0.62 -4.85
CA PRO A 20 -15.49 0.18 -3.52
C PRO A 20 -16.57 0.58 -2.52
N MET A 21 -16.87 -0.32 -1.58
CA MET A 21 -17.82 -0.06 -0.50
C MET A 21 -17.17 0.62 0.70
N GLN A 22 -15.83 0.59 0.78
CA GLN A 22 -15.05 1.06 1.93
C GLN A 22 -13.77 1.73 1.45
N GLN A 23 -13.27 2.68 2.23
CA GLN A 23 -11.94 3.24 2.03
C GLN A 23 -10.87 2.21 2.39
N GLY A 24 -9.74 2.26 1.70
CA GLY A 24 -8.57 1.45 2.02
C GLY A 24 -7.39 2.30 2.49
N ILE A 25 -6.47 1.63 3.19
CA ILE A 25 -5.19 2.18 3.60
C ILE A 25 -4.07 1.25 3.16
N CYS A 26 -3.02 1.84 2.60
CA CYS A 26 -1.78 1.18 2.22
C CYS A 26 -0.63 1.96 2.85
N ALA A 27 0.15 1.31 3.72
CA ALA A 27 1.21 2.01 4.43
C ALA A 27 2.48 1.19 4.57
N PHE A 28 3.62 1.85 4.37
CA PHE A 28 4.91 1.35 4.83
C PHE A 28 5.27 1.98 6.16
N ILE A 29 5.69 1.14 7.10
CA ILE A 29 6.47 1.56 8.26
C ILE A 29 7.94 1.44 7.89
N ILE A 30 8.70 2.49 8.16
CA ILE A 30 10.14 2.54 7.94
C ILE A 30 10.90 2.79 9.23
N LYS A 31 12.13 2.28 9.27
CA LYS A 31 13.06 2.47 10.38
C LYS A 31 14.47 2.64 9.85
N LYS A 32 15.29 3.48 10.46
CA LYS A 32 16.74 3.48 10.21
C LYS A 32 17.37 2.32 10.96
N ILE A 33 18.06 1.44 10.23
CA ILE A 33 18.84 0.36 10.80
C ILE A 33 20.27 0.55 10.28
N ASN A 34 21.22 0.78 11.19
CA ASN A 34 22.61 1.09 10.86
C ASN A 34 22.76 2.25 9.86
N GLY A 35 21.96 3.31 10.05
CA GLY A 35 22.00 4.52 9.21
C GLY A 35 21.28 4.41 7.87
N VAL A 36 20.66 3.27 7.54
CA VAL A 36 19.94 3.06 6.28
C VAL A 36 18.45 2.84 6.54
N TYR A 37 17.59 3.51 5.76
CA TYR A 37 16.15 3.27 5.81
C TYR A 37 15.79 1.86 5.32
N HIS A 38 15.06 1.15 6.17
CA HIS A 38 14.45 -0.14 5.86
C HIS A 38 12.93 0.01 5.93
N PHE A 39 12.26 -0.68 5.03
CA PHE A 39 10.81 -0.77 4.90
C PHE A 39 10.37 -2.11 5.47
N MET A 40 9.37 -2.10 6.35
CA MET A 40 8.75 -3.33 6.82
C MET A 40 7.78 -3.83 5.77
N VAL A 41 8.17 -4.85 5.00
CA VAL A 41 7.29 -5.49 4.03
C VAL A 41 6.56 -6.66 4.68
N GLN A 42 5.36 -7.00 4.18
CA GLN A 42 4.66 -8.22 4.57
C GLN A 42 4.58 -9.19 3.39
N ALA A 43 4.73 -10.49 3.65
CA ALA A 43 4.32 -11.52 2.70
C ALA A 43 2.79 -11.69 2.78
N LYS A 44 2.08 -11.23 1.76
CA LYS A 44 0.62 -11.20 1.72
C LYS A 44 0.09 -12.22 0.72
N LEU A 45 -0.90 -12.99 1.17
CA LEU A 45 -1.74 -13.83 0.34
C LEU A 45 -2.97 -13.02 -0.07
N GLU A 46 -3.19 -12.85 -1.37
CA GLU A 46 -4.40 -12.22 -1.91
C GLU A 46 -5.07 -13.14 -2.94
N CYS A 47 -6.40 -13.15 -2.92
CA CYS A 47 -7.18 -13.90 -3.90
C CYS A 47 -6.99 -13.28 -5.28
N GLY A 48 -6.23 -13.94 -6.14
CA GLY A 48 -5.91 -13.45 -7.49
C GLY A 48 -4.42 -13.35 -7.78
N ASN A 49 -3.54 -13.53 -6.78
CA ASN A 49 -2.11 -13.61 -7.03
C ASN A 49 -1.81 -14.88 -7.83
N PHE A 50 -0.99 -14.74 -8.87
CA PHE A 50 -0.56 -15.87 -9.69
C PHE A 50 0.37 -16.80 -8.90
N ASP A 51 1.30 -16.19 -8.16
CA ASP A 51 2.15 -16.84 -7.18
C ASP A 51 1.55 -16.64 -5.78
N VAL A 52 1.53 -17.67 -4.96
CA VAL A 52 0.71 -17.73 -3.71
C VAL A 52 0.94 -16.54 -2.77
N MET A 53 2.10 -15.87 -2.77
CA MET A 53 2.36 -14.70 -1.93
C MET A 53 3.15 -13.62 -2.66
N GLU A 54 2.80 -12.36 -2.40
CA GLU A 54 3.53 -11.18 -2.88
C GLU A 54 3.99 -10.32 -1.69
N LEU A 55 5.05 -9.54 -1.89
CA LEU A 55 5.50 -8.53 -0.95
C LEU A 55 4.55 -7.32 -1.05
N ALA A 56 3.88 -7.04 0.06
CA ALA A 56 2.92 -5.96 0.21
C ALA A 56 3.43 -4.92 1.23
N PRO A 57 2.81 -3.73 1.28
CA PRO A 57 3.10 -2.74 2.31
C PRO A 57 2.88 -3.30 3.71
N THR A 58 3.45 -2.70 4.74
CA THR A 58 3.27 -3.13 6.13
C THR A 58 1.78 -3.30 6.48
N VAL A 59 0.95 -2.33 6.10
CA VAL A 59 -0.49 -2.37 6.30
C VAL A 59 -1.15 -2.24 4.93
N GLN A 60 -2.06 -3.18 4.64
CA GLN A 60 -2.92 -3.15 3.46
C GLN A 60 -4.26 -3.77 3.83
N CYS A 61 -5.26 -2.91 4.08
CA CYS A 61 -6.60 -3.34 4.46
C CYS A 61 -7.65 -2.23 4.21
N LEU A 62 -8.91 -2.63 4.28
CA LEU A 62 -10.04 -1.70 4.31
C LEU A 62 -10.22 -1.12 5.72
N THR A 63 -10.55 0.17 5.79
CA THR A 63 -10.76 0.91 7.04
C THR A 63 -12.23 1.25 7.32
N GLY A 64 -13.13 0.96 6.38
CA GLY A 64 -14.56 1.26 6.54
C GLY A 64 -15.25 0.46 7.66
N ASN A 65 -14.71 -0.68 8.06
CA ASN A 65 -15.21 -1.46 9.20
C ASN A 65 -14.07 -2.12 9.99
N ILE A 66 -13.32 -1.31 10.73
CA ILE A 66 -12.23 -1.80 11.57
C ILE A 66 -12.81 -2.55 12.79
N PRO A 67 -12.38 -3.80 13.06
CA PRO A 67 -12.83 -4.54 14.24
C PRO A 67 -12.59 -3.75 15.54
N SER A 68 -13.54 -3.78 16.48
CA SER A 68 -13.39 -3.10 17.77
C SER A 68 -12.25 -3.69 18.61
N SER A 69 -12.11 -5.01 18.61
CA SER A 69 -11.01 -5.71 19.29
C SER A 69 -9.69 -5.53 18.54
N ARG A 70 -8.66 -5.02 19.23
CA ARG A 70 -7.31 -4.86 18.65
C ARG A 70 -6.70 -6.17 18.18
N SER A 71 -6.97 -7.29 18.87
CA SER A 71 -6.46 -8.61 18.48
C SER A 71 -7.05 -9.13 17.17
N ALA A 72 -8.19 -8.58 16.73
CA ALA A 72 -8.83 -8.93 15.47
C ALA A 72 -8.47 -7.95 14.33
N ARG A 73 -7.72 -6.87 14.62
CA ARG A 73 -7.28 -5.91 13.62
C ARG A 73 -6.06 -6.44 12.86
N PRO A 74 -5.87 -6.02 11.60
CA PRO A 74 -4.62 -6.25 10.89
C PRO A 74 -3.41 -5.76 11.71
N PRO A 75 -2.30 -6.53 11.76
CA PRO A 75 -1.10 -6.10 12.47
C PRO A 75 -0.64 -4.70 12.02
N PHE A 76 -0.15 -3.92 12.99
CA PHE A 76 0.36 -2.56 12.79
C PHE A 76 -0.64 -1.49 12.31
N LEU A 77 -1.91 -1.84 12.08
CA LEU A 77 -2.93 -0.88 11.66
C LEU A 77 -3.09 0.26 12.67
N ASP A 78 -3.20 -0.06 13.96
CA ASP A 78 -3.39 0.95 15.01
C ASP A 78 -2.21 1.92 15.05
N LEU A 79 -0.97 1.41 14.93
CA LEU A 79 0.23 2.24 14.90
C LEU A 79 0.19 3.22 13.71
N VAL A 80 -0.20 2.77 12.52
CA VAL A 80 -0.32 3.63 11.34
C VAL A 80 -1.43 4.68 11.52
N LEU A 81 -2.58 4.31 12.08
CA LEU A 81 -3.70 5.23 12.30
C LEU A 81 -3.43 6.26 13.40
N GLU A 82 -2.67 5.88 14.43
CA GLU A 82 -2.29 6.73 15.56
C GLU A 82 -1.06 7.62 15.23
N SER A 83 -0.33 7.34 14.14
CA SER A 83 0.84 8.12 13.72
C SER A 83 0.47 9.51 13.24
N SER A 84 1.26 10.51 13.64
CA SER A 84 1.01 11.91 13.28
C SER A 84 2.29 12.76 13.29
N GLY A 85 2.18 14.00 12.81
CA GLY A 85 3.28 14.98 12.86
C GLY A 85 4.53 14.49 12.10
N SER A 86 5.69 14.57 12.76
CA SER A 86 6.98 14.21 12.16
C SER A 86 7.15 12.71 11.88
N GLN A 87 6.29 11.84 12.42
CA GLN A 87 6.33 10.41 12.11
C GLN A 87 5.79 10.11 10.71
N VAL A 88 4.91 10.97 10.18
CA VAL A 88 4.28 10.75 8.87
C VAL A 88 5.06 11.51 7.82
N LEU A 89 5.87 10.79 7.04
CA LEU A 89 6.70 11.36 5.97
C LEU A 89 5.94 11.54 4.66
N TYR A 90 4.88 10.75 4.47
CA TYR A 90 4.01 10.80 3.31
C TYR A 90 2.60 10.39 3.70
N ASP A 91 1.60 11.12 3.20
CA ASP A 91 0.18 10.81 3.38
C ASP A 91 -0.62 11.43 2.24
N THR A 92 -1.18 10.61 1.37
CA THR A 92 -2.01 11.09 0.27
C THR A 92 -3.09 10.10 -0.12
N LEU A 93 -4.15 10.59 -0.75
CA LEU A 93 -5.15 9.73 -1.41
C LEU A 93 -4.71 9.52 -2.86
N GLN A 94 -4.50 8.27 -3.26
CA GLN A 94 -4.24 7.92 -4.66
C GLN A 94 -5.38 7.07 -5.22
N SER A 95 -5.72 7.33 -6.48
CA SER A 95 -6.73 6.58 -7.21
C SER A 95 -6.18 5.29 -7.79
N GLU A 96 -7.00 4.25 -7.78
CA GLU A 96 -6.73 2.98 -8.47
C GLU A 96 -7.05 3.08 -9.98
N GLU A 97 -6.97 1.96 -10.70
CA GLU A 97 -7.18 1.89 -12.15
C GLU A 97 -8.61 2.34 -12.57
N GLY A 98 -8.74 3.59 -13.03
CA GLY A 98 -10.02 4.19 -13.42
C GLY A 98 -10.74 3.56 -14.63
N GLY A 99 -10.09 2.61 -15.32
CA GLY A 99 -10.72 1.80 -16.36
C GLY A 99 -11.56 0.65 -15.80
N ARG A 100 -11.33 0.25 -14.55
CA ARG A 100 -11.99 -0.87 -13.86
C ARG A 100 -12.70 -0.45 -12.60
N PHE A 101 -12.19 0.56 -11.90
CA PHE A 101 -12.71 1.01 -10.62
C PHE A 101 -13.35 2.40 -10.73
N TYR A 102 -14.53 2.54 -10.14
CA TYR A 102 -15.26 3.80 -10.10
C TYR A 102 -14.85 4.58 -8.85
N HIS A 103 -14.03 5.61 -9.05
CA HIS A 103 -13.57 6.55 -8.01
C HIS A 103 -12.95 5.88 -6.79
N GLU A 104 -12.32 4.72 -6.96
CA GLU A 104 -11.61 4.06 -5.88
C GLU A 104 -10.34 4.82 -5.51
N GLN A 105 -10.15 5.00 -4.20
CA GLN A 105 -9.01 5.70 -3.62
C GLN A 105 -8.52 4.97 -2.37
N ASN A 106 -7.21 4.88 -2.25
CA ASN A 106 -6.52 4.38 -1.07
C ASN A 106 -5.69 5.49 -0.42
N ARG A 107 -5.75 5.58 0.91
CA ARG A 107 -4.83 6.43 1.69
C ARG A 107 -3.47 5.73 1.72
N ASN A 108 -2.50 6.35 1.09
CA ASN A 108 -1.14 5.87 0.95
C ASN A 108 -0.24 6.61 1.93
N MET A 109 0.43 5.87 2.82
CA MET A 109 1.23 6.46 3.90
C MET A 109 2.64 5.90 3.99
N LEU A 110 3.57 6.75 4.44
CA LEU A 110 4.91 6.36 4.88
C LEU A 110 5.13 6.86 6.31
N VAL A 111 5.32 5.93 7.23
CA VAL A 111 5.44 6.20 8.67
C VAL A 111 6.83 5.82 9.15
N GLU A 112 7.57 6.75 9.74
CA GLU A 112 8.87 6.48 10.37
C GLU A 112 8.68 6.16 11.85
N VAL A 113 9.20 5.00 12.28
CA VAL A 113 9.30 4.62 13.70
C VAL A 113 10.70 4.88 14.23
N ASP A 114 10.78 5.25 15.50
CA ASP A 114 12.04 5.58 16.17
C ASP A 114 12.89 4.34 16.52
N ASP A 115 14.04 4.58 17.13
CA ASP A 115 15.01 3.54 17.50
C ASP A 115 14.47 2.55 18.54
N SER A 116 13.46 2.90 19.33
CA SER A 116 12.84 2.02 20.33
C SER A 116 11.96 0.92 19.72
N PHE A 117 11.50 1.09 18.47
CA PHE A 117 10.69 0.07 17.80
C PHE A 117 11.52 -1.22 17.57
N PRO A 118 11.01 -2.42 17.89
CA PRO A 118 11.78 -3.65 17.85
C PRO A 118 12.22 -4.03 16.43
N LEU A 119 13.39 -4.66 16.33
CA LEU A 119 13.89 -5.24 15.09
C LEU A 119 13.29 -6.63 14.81
N GLU A 120 12.88 -7.34 15.86
CA GLU A 120 12.16 -8.60 15.74
C GLU A 120 10.74 -8.33 15.25
N LEU A 121 10.35 -9.01 14.17
CA LEU A 121 9.07 -8.86 13.52
C LEU A 121 8.29 -10.19 13.55
N PRO A 122 6.96 -10.15 13.43
CA PRO A 122 6.18 -11.36 13.23
C PRO A 122 6.62 -12.11 11.98
N GLU A 123 6.40 -13.43 11.93
CA GLU A 123 6.93 -14.36 10.92
C GLU A 123 6.77 -13.90 9.45
N ARG A 124 5.65 -13.23 9.13
CA ARG A 124 5.32 -12.79 7.77
C ARG A 124 5.96 -11.46 7.37
N TYR A 125 6.69 -10.81 8.26
CA TYR A 125 7.20 -9.45 8.07
C TYR A 125 8.73 -9.45 8.02
N ARG A 126 9.28 -8.59 7.17
CA ARG A 126 10.73 -8.45 6.99
C ARG A 126 11.09 -6.99 6.81
N TRP A 127 12.18 -6.57 7.42
CA TRP A 127 12.85 -5.33 7.07
C TRP A 127 13.60 -5.49 5.75
N MET A 128 13.39 -4.58 4.81
CA MET A 128 14.07 -4.56 3.53
C MET A 128 14.50 -3.15 3.16
N THR A 129 15.74 -3.00 2.70
CA THR A 129 16.21 -1.73 2.13
C THR A 129 15.49 -1.44 0.81
N LEU A 130 15.42 -0.17 0.42
CA LEU A 130 14.90 0.24 -0.88
C LEU A 130 15.68 -0.43 -2.04
N GLY A 131 17.00 -0.61 -1.88
CA GLY A 131 17.84 -1.31 -2.86
C GLY A 131 17.44 -2.78 -3.06
N GLN A 132 17.16 -3.50 -1.97
CA GLN A 132 16.65 -4.88 -2.05
C GLN A 132 15.26 -4.92 -2.71
N ILE A 133 14.37 -4.01 -2.33
CA ILE A 133 13.05 -3.86 -2.95
C ILE A 133 13.17 -3.65 -4.47
N TYR A 134 14.07 -2.78 -4.91
CA TYR A 134 14.34 -2.56 -6.34
C TYR A 134 14.88 -3.78 -7.06
N GLN A 135 15.58 -4.70 -6.39
CA GLN A 135 15.98 -5.97 -6.99
C GLN A 135 14.77 -6.86 -7.27
N PHE A 136 13.82 -6.94 -6.33
CA PHE A 136 12.59 -7.71 -6.52
C PHE A 136 11.65 -7.11 -7.57
N LEU A 137 11.66 -5.78 -7.75
CA LEU A 137 10.90 -5.11 -8.81
C LEU A 137 11.29 -5.53 -10.23
N ARG A 138 12.47 -6.14 -10.42
CA ARG A 138 12.90 -6.67 -11.73
C ARG A 138 12.22 -7.98 -12.10
N PHE A 139 11.55 -8.62 -11.14
CA PHE A 139 10.89 -9.90 -11.33
C PHE A 139 9.37 -9.72 -11.19
N ASN A 140 8.62 -10.38 -12.05
CA ASN A 140 7.17 -10.35 -11.99
C ASN A 140 6.68 -11.04 -10.70
N ASN A 141 5.52 -10.61 -10.20
CA ASN A 141 4.78 -11.24 -9.08
C ASN A 141 5.52 -11.30 -7.73
N TYR A 142 6.58 -10.51 -7.52
CA TYR A 142 7.21 -10.39 -6.19
C TYR A 142 6.66 -9.23 -5.38
N LEU A 143 6.31 -8.11 -6.02
CA LEU A 143 5.73 -6.94 -5.36
C LEU A 143 4.33 -6.68 -5.88
N ASN A 144 3.40 -6.52 -4.94
CA ASN A 144 2.04 -6.17 -5.30
C ASN A 144 1.92 -4.73 -5.81
N ILE A 145 0.76 -4.38 -6.37
CA ILE A 145 0.55 -3.07 -7.00
C ILE A 145 0.64 -1.90 -6.00
N GLN A 146 0.18 -2.11 -4.77
CA GLN A 146 0.18 -1.13 -3.70
C GLN A 146 1.61 -0.79 -3.25
N SER A 147 2.47 -1.81 -3.12
CA SER A 147 3.90 -1.58 -2.86
C SER A 147 4.54 -0.76 -3.98
N ARG A 148 4.27 -1.14 -5.23
CA ARG A 148 4.79 -0.41 -6.42
C ARG A 148 4.34 1.05 -6.44
N SER A 149 3.09 1.33 -6.11
CA SER A 149 2.54 2.69 -6.06
C SER A 149 3.24 3.53 -4.98
N LEU A 150 3.35 2.99 -3.76
CA LEU A 150 4.04 3.67 -2.66
C LEU A 150 5.52 3.93 -2.96
N ILE A 151 6.23 2.96 -3.53
CA ILE A 151 7.64 3.13 -3.90
C ILE A 151 7.80 4.18 -5.00
N ALA A 152 6.92 4.19 -6.00
CA ALA A 152 6.96 5.19 -7.07
C ALA A 152 6.76 6.61 -6.52
N ALA A 153 5.95 6.79 -5.47
CA ALA A 153 5.77 8.07 -4.81
C ALA A 153 7.03 8.58 -4.08
N LEU A 154 7.90 7.68 -3.60
CA LEU A 154 9.15 8.06 -2.92
C LEU A 154 10.11 8.82 -3.84
N ASN A 155 10.17 8.44 -5.11
CA ASN A 155 11.06 9.09 -6.09
C ASN A 155 10.68 10.56 -6.35
N TYR A 156 9.48 11.00 -5.95
CA TYR A 156 9.04 12.39 -6.03
C TYR A 156 9.31 13.19 -4.75
N LEU A 157 9.68 12.52 -3.65
CA LEU A 157 9.99 13.13 -2.35
C LEU A 157 11.49 13.38 -2.16
N SER A 158 12.34 12.74 -2.99
CA SER A 158 13.80 12.91 -3.06
C SER A 158 14.20 13.99 -4.05
#